data_AF-A0A960NM91-F1
#
_entry.id   AF-A0A960NM91-F1
#
_cell.length_a   1.000
_cell.length_b   1.000
_cell.length_c   1.000
_cell.angle_alpha   90.00
_cell.angle_beta   90.00
_cell.angle_gamma   90.00
#
_symmetry.space_group_name_H-M   'P 1'
#
loop_
_entity.id
_entity.type
_entity.pdbx_description
1 polymer ?
#
loop_
_entity_poly.entity_id
_entity_poly.type
_entity_poly.pdbx_seq_one_letter_code
_entity_poly.pdbx_strand_id
1 'polypeptide(L)'
;MSGAFPSGADQYRQVARRQRAGLIWQMLFQSSTIVAIVALSALLYNVLNGSFGLVAIKNQVDPASIQLDGVDYPEMSGPLLIQVLEQHLSKGLIRRFNHEQPLVERTDTELRALIEERVIKPTILETWMLMESITHGKQIRAEWQEKDPDAVIQFRAWVNLNFLTASQSSDPQKAGIRTAIIGSLMTIVITILFAFPIGVGAAIYL
;
A
#
# COMPACT_ATOMS: atom_id res chain seq x y z
N MET A 1 -22.21 50.03 -42.99
CA MET A 1 -23.28 50.00 -41.97
C MET A 1 -22.63 50.17 -40.62
N SER A 2 -22.79 51.34 -40.01
CA SER A 2 -22.19 51.75 -38.76
C SER A 2 -22.68 50.87 -37.60
N GLY A 3 -21.76 50.19 -36.93
CA GLY A 3 -22.03 49.52 -35.66
C GLY A 3 -22.34 50.56 -34.60
N ALA A 4 -23.62 50.85 -34.40
CA ALA A 4 -24.07 51.72 -33.32
C ALA A 4 -23.81 50.99 -31.99
N PHE A 5 -22.82 51.47 -31.23
CA PHE A 5 -22.60 51.01 -29.87
C PHE A 5 -23.84 51.33 -29.02
N PRO A 6 -24.34 50.38 -28.20
CA PRO A 6 -25.49 50.62 -27.34
C PRO A 6 -25.14 51.73 -26.34
N SER A 7 -25.90 52.82 -26.34
CA SER A 7 -25.71 53.98 -25.45
C SER A 7 -26.90 54.14 -24.50
N GLY A 8 -26.64 54.57 -23.26
CA GLY A 8 -27.67 54.81 -22.25
C GLY A 8 -28.25 53.54 -21.61
N ALA A 9 -29.56 53.48 -21.43
CA ALA A 9 -30.25 52.45 -20.63
C ALA A 9 -30.00 50.99 -21.10
N ASP A 10 -29.77 50.77 -22.40
CA ASP A 10 -29.52 49.43 -22.96
C ASP A 10 -28.11 48.92 -22.62
N GLN A 11 -27.14 49.83 -22.46
CA GLN A 11 -25.79 49.48 -22.02
C GLN A 11 -25.80 49.02 -20.55
N TYR A 12 -26.55 49.72 -19.68
CA TYR A 12 -26.73 49.33 -18.28
C TYR A 12 -27.42 47.97 -18.11
N ARG A 13 -28.43 47.66 -18.94
CA ARG A 13 -29.10 46.35 -18.92
C ARG A 13 -28.16 45.21 -19.35
N GLN A 14 -27.31 45.43 -20.36
CA GLN A 14 -26.34 44.43 -20.80
C GLN A 14 -25.26 44.17 -19.75
N VAL A 15 -24.77 45.21 -19.09
CA VAL A 15 -23.78 45.10 -18.00
C VAL A 15 -24.38 44.37 -16.79
N ALA A 16 -25.60 44.72 -16.36
CA ALA A 16 -26.27 44.07 -15.23
C ALA A 16 -26.53 42.57 -15.50
N ARG A 17 -26.91 42.20 -16.74
CA ARG A 17 -27.10 40.80 -17.14
C ARG A 17 -25.79 40.02 -17.13
N ARG A 18 -24.69 40.63 -17.60
CA ARG A 18 -23.33 40.03 -17.57
C ARG A 18 -22.79 39.88 -16.14
N GLN A 19 -23.02 40.86 -15.27
CA GLN A 19 -22.62 40.79 -13.87
C GLN A 19 -23.35 39.65 -13.13
N ARG A 20 -24.67 39.49 -13.34
CA ARG A 20 -25.42 38.36 -12.77
C ARG A 20 -24.95 37.01 -13.30
N ALA A 21 -24.71 36.91 -14.61
CA ALA A 21 -24.15 35.69 -15.21
C ALA A 21 -22.76 35.38 -14.64
N GLY A 22 -21.89 36.39 -14.50
CA GLY A 22 -20.56 36.25 -13.91
C GLY A 22 -20.60 35.76 -12.46
N LEU A 23 -21.52 36.29 -11.64
CA LEU A 23 -21.73 35.83 -10.25
C LEU A 23 -22.24 34.39 -10.19
N ILE A 24 -23.16 33.99 -11.07
CA ILE A 24 -23.64 32.61 -11.16
C ILE A 24 -22.51 31.66 -11.53
N TRP A 25 -21.72 32.00 -12.55
CA TRP A 25 -20.55 31.21 -12.94
C TRP A 25 -19.52 31.12 -11.82
N GLN A 26 -19.22 32.23 -11.14
CA GLN A 26 -18.29 32.25 -10.02
C GLN A 26 -18.77 31.37 -8.86
N MET A 27 -20.06 31.42 -8.50
CA MET A 27 -20.63 30.53 -7.48
C MET A 27 -20.57 29.06 -7.91
N LEU A 28 -20.85 28.76 -9.18
CA LEU A 28 -20.77 27.41 -9.71
C LEU A 28 -19.33 26.88 -9.62
N PHE A 29 -18.33 27.64 -10.09
CA PHE A 29 -16.93 27.26 -9.98
C PHE A 29 -16.47 27.09 -8.53
N GLN A 30 -16.80 28.03 -7.64
CA GLN A 30 -16.44 27.93 -6.21
C GLN A 30 -17.09 26.72 -5.54
N SER A 31 -18.36 26.44 -5.81
CA SER A 31 -19.05 25.25 -5.29
C SER A 31 -18.39 23.97 -5.78
N SER A 32 -18.00 23.91 -7.06
CA SER A 32 -17.29 22.76 -7.63
C SER A 32 -15.94 22.54 -6.95
N THR A 33 -15.17 23.61 -6.72
CA THR A 33 -13.91 23.53 -5.99
C THR A 33 -14.10 23.06 -4.55
N ILE A 34 -15.11 23.56 -3.83
CA ILE A 34 -15.42 23.12 -2.47
C ILE A 34 -15.77 21.63 -2.45
N VAL A 35 -16.66 21.20 -3.34
CA VAL A 35 -17.04 19.78 -3.47
C VAL A 35 -15.82 18.92 -3.78
N ALA A 36 -14.94 19.35 -4.70
CA ALA A 36 -13.72 18.64 -5.04
C ALA A 36 -12.77 18.53 -3.84
N ILE A 37 -12.59 19.60 -3.07
CA ILE A 37 -11.75 19.59 -1.86
C ILE A 37 -12.33 18.62 -0.83
N VAL A 38 -13.63 18.70 -0.54
CA VAL A 38 -14.29 17.81 0.42
C VAL A 38 -14.16 16.35 -0.01
N ALA A 39 -14.40 16.05 -1.30
CA ALA A 39 -14.25 14.70 -1.84
C ALA A 39 -12.80 14.19 -1.72
N LEU A 40 -11.82 15.03 -2.06
CA LEU A 40 -10.40 14.68 -1.97
C LEU A 40 -9.96 14.48 -0.52
N SER A 41 -10.44 15.31 0.41
CA SER A 41 -10.20 15.14 1.85
C SER A 41 -10.81 13.84 2.38
N ALA A 42 -12.03 13.49 1.98
CA ALA A 42 -12.67 12.24 2.37
C ALA A 42 -11.91 11.01 1.83
N LEU A 43 -11.45 11.08 0.57
CA LEU A 43 -10.64 10.01 -0.02
C LEU A 43 -9.30 9.88 0.71
N LEU A 44 -8.61 10.99 0.99
CA LEU A 44 -7.36 10.98 1.73
C LEU A 44 -7.55 10.38 3.13
N TYR A 45 -8.63 10.75 3.82
CA TYR A 45 -8.97 10.16 5.11
C TYR A 45 -9.11 8.64 5.03
N ASN A 46 -9.86 8.13 4.05
CA ASN A 46 -10.05 6.68 3.87
C ASN A 46 -8.72 5.97 3.57
N VAL A 47 -7.88 6.56 2.72
CA VAL A 47 -6.56 6.00 2.38
C VAL A 47 -5.67 5.94 3.62
N LEU A 48 -5.57 7.03 4.38
CA LEU A 48 -4.76 7.07 5.60
C LEU A 48 -5.29 6.07 6.64
N ASN A 49 -6.61 6.00 6.81
CA ASN A 49 -7.23 5.11 7.78
C ASN A 49 -7.03 3.62 7.44
N GLY A 50 -7.06 3.27 6.15
CA GLY A 50 -6.83 1.89 5.69
C GLY A 50 -5.36 1.49 5.55
N SER A 51 -4.44 2.45 5.46
CA SER A 51 -3.01 2.17 5.23
C SER A 51 -2.24 1.74 6.48
N PHE A 52 -2.78 2.04 7.66
CA PHE A 52 -2.10 1.84 8.94
C PHE A 52 -3.07 1.29 9.98
N GLY A 53 -2.56 0.54 10.95
CA GLY A 53 -3.40 0.04 12.03
C GLY A 53 -2.75 -1.04 12.87
N LEU A 54 -3.52 -1.58 13.81
CA LEU A 54 -3.14 -2.73 14.62
C LEU A 54 -3.52 -4.03 13.90
N VAL A 55 -2.72 -5.06 14.13
CA VAL A 55 -3.00 -6.41 13.68
C VAL A 55 -2.74 -7.39 14.80
N ALA A 56 -3.61 -8.40 14.93
CA ALA A 56 -3.37 -9.55 15.79
C ALA A 56 -2.67 -10.61 14.96
N ILE A 57 -1.47 -11.01 15.38
CA ILE A 57 -0.68 -12.03 14.69
C ILE A 57 -0.47 -13.20 15.61
N LYS A 58 -0.74 -14.40 15.09
CA LYS A 58 -0.40 -15.65 15.75
C LYS A 58 0.64 -16.38 14.92
N ASN A 59 1.75 -16.74 15.57
CA ASN A 59 2.77 -17.58 14.98
C ASN A 59 2.41 -19.05 15.22
N GLN A 60 2.64 -19.91 14.23
CA GLN A 60 2.45 -21.34 14.39
C GLN A 60 3.49 -21.95 15.35
N VAL A 61 4.72 -21.43 15.30
CA VAL A 61 5.80 -21.71 16.25
C VAL A 61 6.33 -20.37 16.73
N ASP A 62 6.36 -20.16 18.06
CA ASP A 62 6.87 -18.92 18.64
C ASP A 62 8.37 -18.78 18.34
N PRO A 63 8.82 -17.72 17.64
CA PRO A 63 10.24 -17.49 17.36
C PRO A 63 11.12 -17.49 18.61
N ALA A 64 10.59 -17.04 19.76
CA ALA A 64 11.33 -17.02 21.03
C ALA A 64 11.54 -18.42 21.62
N SER A 65 10.71 -19.40 21.22
CA SER A 65 10.83 -20.79 21.67
C SER A 65 11.87 -21.61 20.87
N ILE A 66 12.33 -21.08 19.72
CA ILE A 66 13.26 -21.77 18.84
C ILE A 66 14.69 -21.57 19.36
N GLN A 67 15.19 -22.59 20.07
CA GLN A 67 16.53 -22.64 20.62
C GLN A 67 17.25 -23.92 20.16
N LEU A 68 18.49 -23.78 19.70
CA LEU A 68 19.37 -24.89 19.36
C LEU A 68 20.76 -24.60 19.89
N ASP A 69 21.35 -25.59 20.56
CA ASP A 69 22.69 -25.52 21.14
C ASP A 69 22.92 -24.28 22.04
N GLY A 70 21.86 -23.80 22.69
CA GLY A 70 21.88 -22.61 23.56
C GLY A 70 21.87 -21.26 22.83
N VAL A 71 21.65 -21.25 21.52
CA VAL A 71 21.52 -20.04 20.70
C VAL A 71 20.05 -19.82 20.35
N ASP A 72 19.57 -18.58 20.50
CA ASP A 72 18.22 -18.18 20.11
C ASP A 72 18.12 -17.93 18.60
N TYR A 73 16.95 -18.21 17.99
CA TYR A 73 16.71 -18.07 16.55
C TYR A 73 17.18 -16.74 15.92
N PRO A 74 17.01 -15.57 16.55
CA PRO A 74 17.49 -14.30 15.98
C PRO A 74 19.01 -14.29 15.75
N GLU A 75 19.79 -15.03 16.54
CA GLU A 75 21.25 -15.01 16.53
C GLU A 75 21.89 -16.20 15.78
N MET A 76 21.09 -17.22 15.43
CA MET A 76 21.55 -18.42 14.71
C MET A 76 22.12 -18.11 13.31
N SER A 77 23.12 -18.86 12.88
CA SER A 77 23.69 -18.76 11.53
C SER A 77 23.86 -20.12 10.86
N GLY A 78 23.89 -20.13 9.52
CA GLY A 78 24.14 -21.27 8.64
C GLY A 78 23.62 -22.62 9.15
N PRO A 79 24.49 -23.49 9.73
CA PRO A 79 24.11 -24.86 10.11
C PRO A 79 22.94 -24.95 11.09
N LEU A 80 22.85 -24.04 12.07
CA LEU A 80 21.77 -24.05 13.06
C LEU A 80 20.42 -23.74 12.41
N LEU A 81 20.38 -22.80 11.45
CA LEU A 81 19.17 -22.47 10.69
C LEU A 81 18.70 -23.67 9.84
N ILE A 82 19.64 -24.40 9.23
CA ILE A 82 19.32 -25.62 8.49
C ILE A 82 18.74 -26.68 9.42
N GLN A 83 19.30 -26.83 10.62
CA GLN A 83 18.80 -27.79 11.61
C GLN A 83 17.38 -27.45 12.08
N VAL A 84 17.06 -26.17 12.30
CA VAL A 84 15.67 -25.73 12.59
C VAL A 84 14.73 -26.18 11.47
N LEU A 85 15.11 -25.95 10.21
CA LEU A 85 14.31 -26.36 9.05
C LEU A 85 14.12 -27.88 8.99
N GLU A 86 15.18 -28.66 9.21
CA GLU A 86 15.10 -30.12 9.18
C GLU A 86 14.24 -30.71 10.31
N GLN A 87 14.20 -30.06 11.48
CA GLN A 87 13.36 -30.49 12.61
C GLN A 87 11.88 -30.18 12.40
N HIS A 88 11.55 -29.07 11.75
CA HIS A 88 10.17 -28.60 11.61
C HIS A 88 9.52 -28.93 10.26
N LEU A 89 10.31 -29.26 9.24
CA LEU A 89 9.82 -29.58 7.90
C LEU A 89 9.83 -31.08 7.62
N SER A 90 8.89 -31.52 6.79
CA SER A 90 8.85 -32.92 6.36
C SER A 90 10.02 -33.27 5.44
N LYS A 91 10.47 -34.54 5.47
CA LYS A 91 11.55 -35.04 4.61
C LYS A 91 11.30 -34.78 3.11
N GLY A 92 10.03 -34.83 2.68
CA GLY A 92 9.65 -34.54 1.30
C GLY A 92 9.89 -33.09 0.91
N LEU A 93 9.60 -32.14 1.82
CA LEU A 93 9.81 -30.72 1.59
C LEU A 93 11.30 -30.36 1.61
N ILE A 94 12.08 -30.93 2.52
CA ILE A 94 13.54 -30.79 2.55
C ILE A 94 14.17 -31.30 1.24
N ARG A 95 13.73 -32.47 0.76
CA ARG A 95 14.21 -33.01 -0.53
C ARG A 95 13.88 -32.07 -1.70
N ARG A 96 12.67 -31.49 -1.72
CA ARG A 96 12.28 -30.52 -2.74
C ARG A 96 13.16 -29.28 -2.68
N PHE A 97 13.35 -28.70 -1.50
CA PHE A 97 14.20 -27.52 -1.35
C PHE A 97 15.63 -27.79 -1.80
N ASN A 98 16.24 -28.91 -1.40
CA ASN A 98 17.59 -29.28 -1.82
C ASN A 98 17.71 -29.57 -3.31
N HIS A 99 16.64 -30.04 -3.96
CA HIS A 99 16.59 -30.20 -5.41
C HIS A 99 16.53 -28.85 -6.15
N GLU A 100 15.79 -27.88 -5.62
CA GLU A 100 15.73 -26.52 -6.19
C GLU A 100 17.05 -25.76 -5.95
N GLN A 101 17.57 -25.81 -4.73
CA GLN A 101 18.89 -25.30 -4.33
C GLN A 101 19.29 -25.94 -3.00
N PRO A 102 20.47 -26.55 -2.83
CA PRO A 102 20.90 -27.12 -1.55
C PRO A 102 20.81 -26.11 -0.39
N LEU A 103 20.26 -26.51 0.76
CA LEU A 103 20.15 -25.68 1.96
C LEU A 103 21.50 -25.15 2.45
N VAL A 104 22.55 -25.94 2.26
CA VAL A 104 23.94 -25.59 2.62
C VAL A 104 24.50 -24.44 1.75
N GLU A 105 23.97 -24.27 0.54
CA GLU A 105 24.41 -23.22 -0.40
C GLU A 105 23.59 -21.93 -0.27
N ARG A 106 22.54 -21.93 0.57
CA ARG A 106 21.71 -20.75 0.80
C ARG A 106 22.38 -19.81 1.79
N THR A 107 22.13 -18.53 1.59
CA THR A 107 22.54 -17.49 2.54
C THR A 107 21.67 -17.54 3.81
N ASP A 108 22.20 -17.02 4.92
CA ASP A 108 21.44 -16.92 6.18
C ASP A 108 20.11 -16.17 6.00
N THR A 109 20.09 -15.14 5.15
CA THR A 109 18.89 -14.37 4.83
C THR A 109 17.82 -15.24 4.16
N GLU A 110 18.21 -16.10 3.22
CA GLU A 110 17.30 -17.02 2.53
C GLU A 110 16.80 -18.12 3.47
N LEU A 111 17.68 -18.65 4.33
CA LEU A 111 17.31 -19.66 5.32
C LEU A 111 16.32 -19.09 6.35
N ARG A 112 16.55 -17.87 6.83
CA ARG A 112 15.62 -17.17 7.73
C ARG A 112 14.28 -16.89 7.04
N ALA A 113 14.28 -16.46 5.79
CA ALA A 113 13.05 -16.26 5.03
C ALA A 113 12.24 -17.56 4.89
N LEU A 114 12.91 -18.71 4.70
CA LEU A 114 12.26 -20.02 4.68
C LEU A 114 11.70 -20.41 6.05
N ILE A 115 12.43 -20.16 7.14
CA ILE A 115 11.94 -20.44 8.51
C ILE A 115 10.71 -19.59 8.81
N GLU A 116 10.76 -18.30 8.49
CA GLU A 116 9.62 -17.39 8.64
C GLU A 116 8.40 -17.88 7.85
N GLU A 117 8.58 -18.28 6.60
CA GLU A 117 7.49 -18.70 5.73
C GLU A 117 6.93 -20.10 6.08
N ARG A 118 7.78 -21.02 6.53
CA ARG A 118 7.41 -22.45 6.63
C ARG A 118 7.29 -22.98 8.04
N VAL A 119 8.03 -22.41 8.99
CA VAL A 119 8.05 -22.83 10.39
C VAL A 119 7.22 -21.86 11.23
N ILE A 120 7.57 -20.57 11.22
CA ILE A 120 6.91 -19.56 12.05
C ILE A 120 5.50 -19.26 11.53
N LYS A 121 5.34 -19.09 10.21
CA LYS A 121 4.05 -18.84 9.54
C LYS A 121 3.17 -17.81 10.29
N PRO A 122 3.63 -16.55 10.39
CA PRO A 122 2.84 -15.51 11.04
C PRO A 122 1.50 -15.38 10.32
N THR A 123 0.39 -15.58 11.04
CA THR A 123 -0.96 -15.50 10.48
C THR A 123 -1.70 -14.34 11.13
N ILE A 124 -2.30 -13.48 10.31
CA ILE A 124 -3.11 -12.37 10.80
C ILE A 124 -4.49 -12.91 11.15
N LEU A 125 -4.85 -12.80 12.42
CA LEU A 125 -6.16 -13.22 12.91
C LEU A 125 -7.19 -12.10 12.73
N GLU A 126 -6.81 -10.86 13.04
CA GLU A 126 -7.70 -9.71 12.96
C GLU A 126 -6.91 -8.41 12.68
N THR A 127 -7.57 -7.42 12.08
CA THR A 127 -6.96 -6.14 11.67
C THR A 127 -7.90 -4.99 12.00
N TRP A 128 -7.35 -3.93 12.60
CA TRP A 128 -8.06 -2.71 12.93
C TRP A 128 -7.49 -1.54 12.14
N MET A 129 -8.35 -0.62 11.70
CA MET A 129 -7.92 0.57 10.97
C MET A 129 -7.23 1.57 11.90
N LEU A 130 -6.59 2.59 11.32
CA LEU A 130 -5.78 3.56 12.07
C LEU A 130 -6.57 4.26 13.17
N MET A 131 -7.75 4.81 12.83
CA MET A 131 -8.56 5.60 13.75
C MET A 131 -9.04 4.76 14.94
N GLU A 132 -9.37 3.50 14.69
CA GLU A 132 -9.74 2.56 15.73
C GLU A 132 -8.53 2.17 16.59
N SER A 133 -7.39 1.94 15.95
CA SER A 133 -6.12 1.58 16.59
C SER A 133 -5.61 2.66 17.56
N ILE A 134 -5.80 3.94 17.22
CA ILE A 134 -5.38 5.06 18.07
C ILE A 134 -6.38 5.32 19.22
N THR A 135 -7.68 5.15 18.98
CA THR A 135 -8.73 5.48 19.96
C THR A 135 -9.02 4.31 20.91
N HIS A 136 -9.10 3.09 20.39
CA HIS A 136 -9.49 1.87 21.12
C HIS A 136 -8.30 0.92 21.34
N GLY A 137 -7.08 1.31 20.96
CA GLY A 137 -5.91 0.43 21.03
C GLY A 137 -5.57 -0.13 22.42
N LYS A 138 -6.01 0.50 23.51
CA LYS A 138 -5.87 -0.07 24.86
C LYS A 138 -6.88 -1.19 25.12
N GLN A 139 -8.12 -1.01 24.66
CA GLN A 139 -9.19 -1.99 24.81
C GLN A 139 -8.91 -3.22 23.96
N ILE A 140 -8.51 -3.03 22.70
CA ILE A 140 -8.13 -4.11 21.77
C ILE A 140 -7.05 -4.99 22.39
N ARG A 141 -6.01 -4.39 22.98
CA ARG A 141 -4.92 -5.13 23.64
C ARG A 141 -5.39 -5.89 24.88
N ALA A 142 -6.26 -5.30 25.70
CA ALA A 142 -6.79 -5.97 26.88
C ALA A 142 -7.70 -7.15 26.50
N GLU A 143 -8.58 -6.96 25.51
CA GLU A 143 -9.48 -8.01 25.02
C GLU A 143 -8.69 -9.20 24.46
N TRP A 144 -7.65 -8.94 23.67
CA TRP A 144 -6.86 -9.99 23.06
C TRP A 144 -5.95 -10.74 24.02
N GLN A 145 -5.52 -10.11 25.12
CA GLN A 145 -4.84 -10.82 26.21
C GLN A 145 -5.70 -11.90 26.84
N GLU A 146 -7.03 -11.69 26.91
CA GLU A 146 -7.97 -12.68 27.42
C GLU A 146 -8.37 -13.71 26.35
N LYS A 147 -8.55 -13.26 25.11
CA LYS A 147 -9.04 -14.08 23.99
C LYS A 147 -8.01 -15.09 23.47
N ASP A 148 -6.76 -14.68 23.29
CA ASP A 148 -5.67 -15.54 22.81
C ASP A 148 -4.31 -14.98 23.31
N PRO A 149 -3.76 -15.49 24.43
CA PRO A 149 -2.53 -14.97 25.02
C PRO A 149 -1.29 -15.16 24.14
N ASP A 150 -1.34 -16.07 23.17
CA ASP A 150 -0.26 -16.32 22.21
C ASP A 150 -0.29 -15.33 21.02
N ALA A 151 -1.37 -14.55 20.87
CA ALA A 151 -1.51 -13.57 19.80
C ALA A 151 -0.80 -12.26 20.16
N VAL A 152 0.10 -11.82 19.29
CA VAL A 152 0.84 -10.57 19.47
C VAL A 152 0.12 -9.46 18.71
N ILE A 153 -0.27 -8.40 19.44
CA ILE A 153 -0.84 -7.20 18.86
C ILE A 153 0.28 -6.23 18.50
N GLN A 154 0.47 -5.98 17.21
CA GLN A 154 1.48 -5.05 16.73
C GLN A 154 0.91 -4.04 15.73
N PHE A 155 1.54 -2.87 15.66
CA PHE A 155 1.20 -1.87 14.66
C PHE A 155 1.83 -2.25 13.32
N ARG A 156 1.03 -2.25 12.26
CA ARG A 156 1.47 -2.56 10.90
C ARG A 156 1.16 -1.41 9.95
N ALA A 157 2.18 -1.02 9.21
CA ALA A 157 2.07 -0.11 8.08
C ALA A 157 1.96 -0.93 6.80
N TRP A 158 0.77 -0.97 6.20
CA TRP A 158 0.52 -1.67 4.94
C TRP A 158 1.14 -0.95 3.75
N VAL A 159 1.11 0.39 3.80
CA VAL A 159 1.80 1.25 2.83
C VAL A 159 3.14 1.67 3.42
N ASN A 160 4.21 1.10 2.88
CA ASN A 160 5.59 1.41 3.26
C ASN A 160 6.52 1.30 2.04
N LEU A 161 7.80 1.63 2.19
CA LEU A 161 8.74 1.59 1.07
C LEU A 161 8.88 0.18 0.47
N ASN A 162 8.85 -0.86 1.32
CA ASN A 162 8.92 -2.25 0.88
C ASN A 162 7.69 -2.65 0.06
N PHE A 163 6.49 -2.18 0.40
CA PHE A 163 5.28 -2.41 -0.41
C PHE A 163 5.41 -1.83 -1.84
N LEU A 164 6.08 -0.68 -1.99
CA LEU A 164 6.31 -0.05 -3.28
C LEU A 164 7.38 -0.77 -4.13
N THR A 165 8.39 -1.36 -3.48
CA THR A 165 9.54 -1.98 -4.16
C THR A 165 9.46 -3.51 -4.26
N ALA A 166 8.68 -4.18 -3.44
CA ALA A 166 8.49 -5.62 -3.49
C ALA A 166 7.68 -6.04 -4.72
N SER A 167 7.95 -7.26 -5.21
CA SER A 167 7.16 -7.89 -6.25
C SER A 167 5.78 -8.29 -5.72
N GLN A 168 4.83 -8.50 -6.63
CA GLN A 168 3.56 -9.13 -6.29
C GLN A 168 3.81 -10.52 -5.67
N SER A 169 3.06 -10.86 -4.63
CA SER A 169 3.06 -12.15 -3.96
C SER A 169 1.61 -12.60 -3.75
N SER A 170 1.38 -13.91 -3.77
CA SER A 170 0.08 -14.50 -3.43
C SER A 170 -0.22 -14.40 -1.93
N ASP A 171 0.81 -14.17 -1.11
CA ASP A 171 0.65 -13.88 0.32
C ASP A 171 0.37 -12.37 0.50
N PRO A 172 -0.82 -11.98 0.99
CA PRO A 172 -1.17 -10.59 1.24
C PRO A 172 -0.18 -9.86 2.16
N GLN A 173 0.53 -10.58 3.03
CA GLN A 173 1.49 -10.00 3.97
C GLN A 173 2.77 -9.49 3.31
N LYS A 174 3.14 -10.09 2.17
CA LYS A 174 4.37 -9.81 1.43
C LYS A 174 4.10 -9.20 0.05
N ALA A 175 2.84 -9.03 -0.32
CA ALA A 175 2.45 -8.51 -1.63
C ALA A 175 2.91 -7.06 -1.80
N GLY A 176 3.72 -6.79 -2.83
CA GLY A 176 4.08 -5.45 -3.27
C GLY A 176 3.46 -5.08 -4.61
N ILE A 177 3.61 -3.81 -5.00
CA ILE A 177 3.02 -3.23 -6.22
C ILE A 177 4.04 -2.81 -7.28
N ARG A 178 5.32 -3.15 -7.11
CA ARG A 178 6.40 -2.72 -8.03
C ARG A 178 6.08 -2.99 -9.50
N THR A 179 5.61 -4.20 -9.80
CA THR A 179 5.28 -4.61 -11.18
C THR A 179 4.17 -3.75 -11.79
N ALA A 180 3.15 -3.38 -10.99
CA ALA A 180 2.04 -2.54 -11.45
C ALA A 180 2.50 -1.10 -11.69
N ILE A 181 3.39 -0.57 -10.84
CA ILE A 181 3.98 0.76 -11.01
C ILE A 181 4.80 0.81 -12.30
N ILE A 182 5.70 -0.15 -12.52
CA ILE A 182 6.54 -0.20 -13.71
C ILE A 182 5.69 -0.34 -14.97
N GLY A 183 4.68 -1.19 -14.97
CA GLY A 183 3.76 -1.36 -16.09
C GLY A 183 3.03 -0.05 -16.43
N SER A 184 2.46 0.61 -15.43
CA SER A 184 1.75 1.88 -15.61
C SER A 184 2.67 2.99 -16.13
N LEU A 185 3.90 3.06 -15.61
CA LEU A 185 4.89 4.03 -16.07
C LEU A 185 5.30 3.78 -17.51
N MET A 186 5.50 2.51 -17.91
CA MET A 186 5.80 2.15 -19.30
C MET A 186 4.68 2.57 -20.25
N THR A 187 3.41 2.39 -19.86
CA THR A 187 2.27 2.86 -20.66
C THR A 187 2.32 4.37 -20.86
N ILE A 188 2.53 5.15 -19.79
CA ILE A 188 2.61 6.60 -19.86
C ILE A 188 3.78 7.05 -20.76
N VAL A 189 4.95 6.43 -20.62
CA VAL A 189 6.13 6.75 -21.43
C VAL A 189 5.86 6.49 -22.91
N ILE A 190 5.27 5.35 -23.24
CA ILE A 190 4.91 5.03 -24.62
C ILE A 190 3.87 6.04 -25.14
N THR A 191 2.84 6.36 -24.37
CA THR A 191 1.84 7.36 -24.77
C THR A 191 2.48 8.71 -25.06
N ILE A 192 3.38 9.19 -24.20
CA ILE A 192 4.10 10.46 -24.40
C ILE A 192 4.96 10.40 -25.67
N LEU A 193 5.68 9.30 -25.88
CA LEU A 193 6.59 9.12 -27.00
C LEU A 193 5.89 9.22 -28.36
N PHE A 194 4.62 8.79 -28.46
CA PHE A 194 3.85 8.89 -29.70
C PHE A 194 2.97 10.15 -29.76
N ALA A 195 2.27 10.47 -28.67
CA ALA A 195 1.34 11.60 -28.64
C ALA A 195 2.07 12.94 -28.81
N PHE A 196 3.28 13.08 -28.24
CA PHE A 196 4.03 14.33 -28.31
C PHE A 196 4.50 14.64 -29.74
N PRO A 197 5.20 13.75 -30.49
CA PRO A 197 5.59 14.03 -31.87
C PRO A 197 4.39 14.23 -32.81
N ILE A 198 3.33 13.44 -32.65
CA ILE A 198 2.11 13.59 -33.47
C ILE A 198 1.46 14.95 -33.22
N GLY A 199 1.34 15.36 -31.95
CA GLY A 199 0.78 16.65 -31.57
C GLY A 199 1.60 17.83 -32.10
N VAL A 200 2.93 17.76 -31.97
CA VAL A 200 3.84 18.78 -32.52
C VAL A 200 3.76 18.82 -34.05
N GLY A 201 3.73 17.66 -34.71
CA GLY A 201 3.59 17.56 -36.17
C GLY A 201 2.28 18.19 -36.68
N ALA A 202 1.16 17.96 -36.00
CA ALA A 202 -0.11 18.58 -36.32
C ALA A 202 -0.09 20.11 -36.13
N ALA A 203 0.56 20.60 -35.07
CA ALA A 203 0.65 22.03 -34.78
C ALA A 203 1.56 22.79 -35.77
N ILE A 204 2.57 22.12 -36.35
CA ILE A 204 3.40 22.70 -37.41
C ILE A 204 2.65 22.74 -38.74
N TYR A 205 1.75 21.77 -38.99
CA TYR A 205 1.01 21.67 -40.25
C TYR A 205 -0.14 22.69 -40.37
N LEU A 206 -0.84 22.97 -39.26
CA LEU A 206 -1.95 23.94 -39.18
C LEU A 206 -1.45 25.39 -39.18
#